data_AF-A0A1B1A8T8-F1
#
_entry.id   AF-A0A1B1A8T8-F1
#
_cell.length_a   1.000
_cell.length_b   1.000
_cell.length_c   1.000
_cell.angle_alpha   90.00
_cell.angle_beta   90.00
_cell.angle_gamma   90.00
#
_symmetry.space_group_name_H-M   'P 1'
#
loop_
_entity.id
_entity.type
_entity.pdbx_description
1 polymer ?
#
loop_
_entity_poly.entity_id
_entity_poly.type
_entity_poly.pdbx_seq_one_letter_code
_entity_poly.pdbx_strand_id
1 'polypeptide(L)'
;MVSQLPLTVTPLPRETLPSFFARLAAANGTDAISFAMDMGGSLKRVIHQDAEMVKLVGQLAGITDEEMTTLLSWTGEPLGDVRMQYRGEVFVSRAVRNPVVRGCLRCLAEQAAAPGVPLANMAMQGHWLCRGVDICITHQQPLVPLWTEGNPVRREDMGAHLRPLLPDLTSMTAKTECVAVSAYDAWLDKRLSENQDLTWLRTQTSFAGMTMCLALGEDILRHQSLTPNDRAAKAAGFGVISSGPDAIRATVRSLLRRDDGTLTISKSPLKSLSYTLVEAYPDSMKFDDFRQIIRDELMTFWPIAPGDTLLGQVVETRRFHTIASAAEETGLHKGLLQDILTAEGVFDPTQCQQTPPRTFDAEAYAAFLAEIPHLVLGSDIMTELGATETEFEALCAEGVLRPYLKTAKVLNRWRRADATALRETLTSRLRKKQVSRSADTLLMTRRALGVRLTALIAAIQDGRLAAFRHDDQEGFHAIRVDRMDVEALIKTLPPDVLIDRPETKVISASVFGKQIGLVEPKYMVRLVATGHSPGTEITNSVTKRKQWSLAEDDIAAFHKRFTTTALLARKAGVHRRTITSQVQHHGTPPFSAGDEVFEGIYLLSDVREIMKTN
;
A
#
# COMPACT_ATOMS: atom_id res chain seq x y z
N MET A 1 -53.37 -33.90 44.58
CA MET A 1 -53.30 -33.88 43.11
C MET A 1 -53.77 -32.52 42.68
N VAL A 2 -52.91 -31.72 42.06
CA VAL A 2 -53.32 -30.45 41.46
C VAL A 2 -54.03 -30.81 40.15
N SER A 3 -55.32 -30.51 40.05
CA SER A 3 -56.11 -30.73 38.83
C SER A 3 -56.05 -29.49 37.95
N GLN A 4 -56.07 -29.69 36.64
CA GLN A 4 -56.22 -28.61 35.66
C GLN A 4 -57.43 -27.73 35.98
N LEU A 5 -57.31 -26.43 35.73
CA LEU A 5 -58.39 -25.47 35.93
C LEU A 5 -59.53 -25.70 34.93
N PRO A 6 -60.79 -25.42 35.29
CA PRO A 6 -61.92 -25.50 34.35
C PRO A 6 -61.85 -24.45 33.24
N LEU A 7 -61.29 -23.28 33.52
CA LEU A 7 -61.09 -22.19 32.57
C LEU A 7 -59.60 -22.03 32.30
N THR A 8 -59.19 -22.34 31.08
CA THR A 8 -57.79 -22.29 30.63
C THR A 8 -57.66 -21.42 29.40
N VAL A 9 -56.42 -21.03 29.09
CA VAL A 9 -56.06 -20.32 27.86
C VAL A 9 -54.96 -21.09 27.15
N THR A 10 -54.93 -21.02 25.82
CA THR A 10 -53.83 -21.57 25.03
C THR A 10 -52.70 -20.55 24.91
N PRO A 11 -51.43 -20.99 25.02
CA PRO A 11 -50.28 -20.15 24.71
C PRO A 11 -50.38 -19.61 23.29
N LEU A 12 -50.17 -18.30 23.12
CA LEU A 12 -50.12 -17.67 21.81
C LEU A 12 -48.70 -17.65 21.24
N PRO A 13 -48.54 -17.56 19.90
CA PRO A 13 -47.22 -17.47 19.29
C PRO A 13 -46.39 -16.33 19.89
N ARG A 14 -45.16 -16.67 20.28
CA ARG A 14 -44.18 -15.73 20.84
C ARG A 14 -44.60 -15.09 22.16
N GLU A 15 -45.56 -15.65 22.88
CA GLU A 15 -46.03 -15.13 24.16
C GLU A 15 -44.99 -15.30 25.29
N THR A 16 -45.00 -14.38 26.26
CA THR A 16 -44.20 -14.49 27.49
C THR A 16 -44.99 -15.17 28.62
N LEU A 17 -44.28 -15.80 29.56
CA LEU A 17 -44.88 -16.42 30.74
C LEU A 17 -45.72 -15.44 31.58
N PRO A 18 -45.26 -14.20 31.90
CA PRO A 18 -46.10 -13.24 32.61
C PRO A 18 -47.38 -12.86 31.84
N SER A 19 -47.30 -12.76 30.50
CA SER A 19 -48.49 -12.53 29.65
C SER A 19 -49.48 -13.69 29.75
N PHE A 20 -48.98 -14.90 29.54
CA PHE A 20 -49.79 -16.12 29.61
C PHE A 20 -50.47 -16.25 30.97
N PHE A 21 -49.73 -16.00 32.04
CA PHE A 21 -50.23 -16.04 33.41
C PHE A 21 -51.31 -14.98 33.67
N ALA A 22 -51.11 -13.74 33.18
CA ALA A 22 -52.11 -12.68 33.30
C ALA A 22 -53.40 -13.00 32.53
N ARG A 23 -53.31 -13.61 31.35
CA ARG A 23 -54.48 -14.09 30.58
C ARG A 23 -55.20 -15.22 31.28
N LEU A 24 -54.46 -16.17 31.87
CA LEU A 24 -55.03 -17.27 32.66
C LEU A 24 -55.78 -16.73 33.89
N ALA A 25 -55.22 -15.76 34.59
CA ALA A 25 -55.89 -15.07 35.70
C ALA A 25 -57.17 -14.36 35.24
N ALA A 26 -57.11 -13.63 34.12
CA ALA A 26 -58.26 -12.92 33.55
C ALA A 26 -59.37 -13.88 33.09
N ALA A 27 -59.02 -15.03 32.52
CA ALA A 27 -59.97 -16.08 32.15
C ALA A 27 -60.70 -16.66 33.37
N ASN A 28 -60.02 -16.69 34.52
CA ASN A 28 -60.58 -17.10 35.82
C ASN A 28 -61.18 -15.92 36.61
N GLY A 29 -61.37 -14.76 35.99
CA GLY A 29 -62.09 -13.63 36.58
C GLY A 29 -61.34 -12.84 37.66
N THR A 30 -60.01 -12.96 37.73
CA THR A 30 -59.18 -12.31 38.75
C THR A 30 -57.96 -11.60 38.13
N ASP A 31 -57.20 -10.87 38.93
CA ASP A 31 -55.92 -10.27 38.54
C ASP A 31 -54.74 -11.21 38.83
N ALA A 32 -53.60 -10.97 38.18
CA ALA A 32 -52.44 -11.86 38.28
C ALA A 32 -51.86 -11.95 39.71
N ILE A 33 -51.95 -10.89 40.51
CA ILE A 33 -51.42 -10.90 41.88
C ILE A 33 -52.31 -11.79 42.76
N SER A 34 -53.61 -11.53 42.77
CA SER A 34 -54.60 -12.30 43.52
C SER A 34 -54.58 -13.77 43.09
N PHE A 35 -54.55 -14.04 41.79
CA PHE A 35 -54.47 -15.40 41.25
C PHE A 35 -53.23 -16.15 41.75
N ALA A 36 -52.06 -15.50 41.73
CA ALA A 36 -50.84 -16.10 42.25
C ALA A 36 -50.93 -16.42 43.75
N MET A 37 -51.60 -15.58 44.53
CA MET A 37 -51.82 -15.83 45.96
C MET A 37 -52.78 -17.00 46.19
N ASP A 38 -53.85 -17.11 45.42
CA ASP A 38 -54.81 -18.23 45.49
C ASP A 38 -54.14 -19.58 45.22
N MET A 39 -53.09 -19.59 44.40
CA MET A 39 -52.26 -20.77 44.11
C MET A 39 -51.15 -21.03 45.15
N GLY A 40 -51.09 -20.28 46.25
CA GLY A 40 -50.06 -20.42 47.29
C GLY A 40 -48.70 -19.84 46.89
N GLY A 41 -48.67 -18.95 45.90
CA GLY A 41 -47.47 -18.35 45.34
C GLY A 41 -47.47 -16.82 45.40
N SER A 42 -46.73 -16.21 44.47
CA SER A 42 -46.77 -14.77 44.23
C SER A 42 -46.39 -14.47 42.79
N LEU A 43 -46.88 -13.36 42.23
CA LEU A 43 -46.52 -12.94 40.88
C LEU A 43 -44.99 -12.79 40.71
N LYS A 44 -44.29 -12.37 41.77
CA LYS A 44 -42.83 -12.30 41.82
C LYS A 44 -42.17 -13.66 41.50
N ARG A 45 -42.70 -14.77 42.03
CA ARG A 45 -42.17 -16.12 41.75
C ARG A 45 -42.37 -16.52 40.29
N VAL A 46 -43.49 -16.14 39.68
CA VAL A 46 -43.73 -16.35 38.24
C VAL A 46 -42.73 -15.57 37.38
N ILE A 47 -42.53 -14.29 37.68
CA ILE A 47 -41.62 -13.40 36.92
C ILE A 47 -40.15 -13.83 37.02
N HIS A 48 -39.76 -14.36 38.19
CA HIS A 48 -38.42 -14.91 38.41
C HIS A 48 -38.28 -16.36 37.96
N GLN A 49 -39.34 -16.97 37.39
CA GLN A 49 -39.33 -18.33 36.85
C GLN A 49 -38.90 -19.36 37.91
N ASP A 50 -39.42 -19.21 39.12
CA ASP A 50 -39.24 -20.19 40.19
C ASP A 50 -39.76 -21.56 39.73
N ALA A 51 -38.91 -22.60 39.81
CA ALA A 51 -39.17 -23.90 39.19
C ALA A 51 -40.49 -24.54 39.66
N GLU A 52 -40.78 -24.45 40.97
CA GLU A 52 -42.02 -24.96 41.54
C GLU A 52 -43.24 -24.17 41.04
N MET A 53 -43.14 -22.83 40.98
CA MET A 53 -44.22 -21.99 40.47
C MET A 53 -44.47 -22.23 38.97
N VAL A 54 -43.42 -22.36 38.16
CA VAL A 54 -43.52 -22.64 36.72
C VAL A 54 -44.22 -23.99 36.50
N LYS A 55 -43.78 -25.04 37.21
CA LYS A 55 -44.39 -26.36 37.14
C LYS A 55 -45.87 -26.33 37.54
N LEU A 56 -46.20 -25.60 38.60
CA LEU A 56 -47.58 -25.43 39.07
C LEU A 56 -48.45 -24.73 38.01
N VAL A 57 -47.95 -23.65 37.38
CA VAL A 57 -48.66 -22.95 36.30
C VAL A 57 -48.91 -23.88 35.11
N GLY A 58 -47.91 -24.68 34.72
CA GLY A 58 -48.06 -25.66 33.63
C GLY A 58 -49.15 -26.70 33.92
N GLN A 59 -49.15 -27.26 35.14
CA GLN A 59 -50.15 -28.24 35.57
C GLN A 59 -51.57 -27.66 35.63
N LEU A 60 -51.72 -26.46 36.17
CA LEU A 60 -53.03 -25.80 36.29
C LEU A 60 -53.59 -25.36 34.94
N ALA A 61 -52.73 -24.88 34.03
CA ALA A 61 -53.14 -24.50 32.69
C ALA A 61 -53.37 -25.71 31.77
N GLY A 62 -52.76 -26.86 32.08
CA GLY A 62 -52.80 -28.06 31.25
C GLY A 62 -51.99 -27.91 29.95
N ILE A 63 -50.88 -27.17 30.00
CA ILE A 63 -49.98 -27.02 28.84
C ILE A 63 -48.83 -28.03 28.92
N THR A 64 -48.31 -28.41 27.76
CA THR A 64 -47.19 -29.34 27.63
C THR A 64 -45.86 -28.71 28.09
N ASP A 65 -44.88 -29.55 28.41
CA ASP A 65 -43.52 -29.09 28.76
C ASP A 65 -42.84 -28.34 27.60
N GLU A 66 -43.16 -28.69 26.35
CA GLU A 66 -42.67 -28.02 25.14
C GLU A 66 -43.26 -26.61 24.98
N GLU A 67 -44.56 -26.45 25.21
CA GLU A 67 -45.21 -25.14 25.24
C GLU A 67 -44.66 -24.25 26.37
N MET A 68 -44.44 -24.83 27.56
CA MET A 68 -43.83 -24.11 28.68
C MET A 68 -42.40 -23.65 28.35
N THR A 69 -41.58 -24.53 27.78
CA THR A 69 -40.22 -24.21 27.35
C THR A 69 -40.23 -23.09 26.29
N THR A 70 -41.21 -23.13 25.39
CA THR A 70 -41.41 -22.06 24.40
C THR A 70 -41.74 -20.72 25.07
N LEU A 71 -42.68 -20.68 26.02
CA LEU A 71 -43.01 -19.47 26.79
C LEU A 71 -41.79 -18.92 27.55
N LEU A 72 -41.03 -19.79 28.20
CA LEU A 72 -39.81 -19.41 28.93
C LEU A 72 -38.76 -18.81 27.97
N SER A 73 -38.56 -19.43 26.79
CA SER A 73 -37.61 -18.95 25.78
C SER A 73 -37.94 -17.53 25.26
N TRP A 74 -39.23 -17.17 25.19
CA TRP A 74 -39.72 -15.83 24.82
C TRP A 74 -39.79 -14.86 25.99
N THR A 75 -39.79 -15.35 27.22
CA THR A 75 -39.67 -14.53 28.45
C THR A 75 -38.21 -14.15 28.74
N GLY A 76 -37.28 -15.00 28.29
CA GLY A 76 -35.88 -14.96 28.62
C GLY A 76 -35.62 -15.53 30.02
N GLU A 77 -34.65 -16.42 30.12
CA GLU A 77 -34.27 -17.13 31.34
C GLU A 77 -33.02 -16.49 31.97
N PRO A 78 -33.02 -16.21 33.28
CA PRO A 78 -31.91 -15.53 33.93
C PRO A 78 -30.66 -16.41 33.98
N LEU A 79 -29.51 -15.86 33.59
CA LEU A 79 -28.20 -16.55 33.65
C LEU A 79 -27.29 -16.03 34.78
N GLY A 80 -27.75 -15.05 35.56
CA GLY A 80 -26.89 -14.28 36.48
C GLY A 80 -26.21 -13.09 35.80
N ASP A 81 -25.50 -12.26 36.57
CA ASP A 81 -24.71 -11.10 36.08
C ASP A 81 -25.44 -10.14 35.12
N VAL A 82 -26.75 -9.93 35.34
CA VAL A 82 -27.59 -9.07 34.47
C VAL A 82 -27.63 -9.59 33.01
N ARG A 83 -27.64 -10.91 32.84
CA ARG A 83 -27.74 -11.60 31.54
C ARG A 83 -28.95 -12.53 31.50
N MET A 84 -29.44 -12.75 30.28
CA MET A 84 -30.58 -13.61 29.98
C MET A 84 -30.25 -14.52 28.80
N GLN A 85 -30.61 -15.80 28.91
CA GLN A 85 -30.78 -16.69 27.77
C GLN A 85 -32.10 -16.33 27.10
N TYR A 86 -32.09 -15.91 25.85
CA TYR A 86 -33.27 -15.50 25.12
C TYR A 86 -33.19 -16.09 23.70
N ARG A 87 -34.15 -16.96 23.37
CA ARG A 87 -34.24 -17.63 22.06
C ARG A 87 -32.93 -18.31 21.62
N GLY A 88 -32.25 -18.97 22.57
CA GLY A 88 -31.00 -19.69 22.30
C GLY A 88 -29.72 -18.85 22.38
N GLU A 89 -29.83 -17.53 22.61
CA GLU A 89 -28.71 -16.61 22.64
C GLU A 89 -28.61 -15.81 23.95
N VAL A 90 -27.43 -15.27 24.26
CA VAL A 90 -27.19 -14.52 25.51
C VAL A 90 -27.29 -13.02 25.29
N PHE A 91 -28.29 -12.41 25.93
CA PHE A 91 -28.56 -10.97 25.94
C PHE A 91 -28.24 -10.35 27.30
N VAL A 92 -27.93 -9.05 27.33
CA VAL A 92 -27.99 -8.27 28.57
C VAL A 92 -29.46 -8.11 28.98
N SER A 93 -29.79 -8.19 30.27
CA SER A 93 -31.20 -8.20 30.72
C SER A 93 -31.97 -6.96 30.24
N ARG A 94 -31.33 -5.79 30.20
CA ARG A 94 -31.96 -4.54 29.73
C ARG A 94 -32.32 -4.54 28.24
N ALA A 95 -31.72 -5.41 27.43
CA ALA A 95 -32.05 -5.54 26.01
C ALA A 95 -33.36 -6.30 25.75
N VAL A 96 -33.84 -7.09 26.72
CA VAL A 96 -35.06 -7.90 26.60
C VAL A 96 -36.07 -7.68 27.75
N ARG A 97 -35.70 -6.90 28.78
CA ARG A 97 -36.54 -6.53 29.93
C ARG A 97 -36.40 -5.04 30.25
N ASN A 98 -36.71 -4.19 29.26
CA ASN A 98 -36.64 -2.73 29.37
C ASN A 98 -37.78 -2.19 30.26
N PRO A 99 -37.55 -1.17 31.12
CA PRO A 99 -38.62 -0.46 31.83
C PRO A 99 -39.73 0.10 30.94
N VAL A 100 -39.38 0.52 29.71
CA VAL A 100 -40.35 0.93 28.69
C VAL A 100 -40.82 -0.31 27.96
N VAL A 101 -42.05 -0.75 28.24
CA VAL A 101 -42.68 -1.88 27.56
C VAL A 101 -43.35 -1.39 26.30
N ARG A 102 -43.04 -2.02 25.17
CA ARG A 102 -43.56 -1.67 23.85
C ARG A 102 -44.45 -2.78 23.32
N GLY A 103 -45.29 -2.44 22.37
CA GLY A 103 -46.07 -3.44 21.64
C GLY A 103 -46.78 -2.88 20.43
N CYS A 104 -47.49 -3.76 19.73
CA CYS A 104 -48.29 -3.39 18.57
C CYS A 104 -49.73 -3.16 19.00
N LEU A 105 -50.21 -1.91 18.87
CA LEU A 105 -51.59 -1.56 19.20
C LEU A 105 -52.59 -2.33 18.33
N ARG A 106 -52.25 -2.58 17.06
CA ARG A 106 -53.10 -3.34 16.13
C ARG A 106 -53.25 -4.80 16.54
N CYS A 107 -52.16 -5.49 16.91
CA CYS A 107 -52.24 -6.84 17.48
C CYS A 107 -53.15 -6.88 18.71
N LEU A 108 -52.95 -5.94 19.64
CA LEU A 108 -53.71 -5.87 20.88
C LEU A 108 -55.19 -5.57 20.64
N ALA A 109 -55.52 -4.69 19.69
CA ALA A 109 -56.90 -4.36 19.33
C ALA A 109 -57.62 -5.55 18.67
N GLU A 110 -56.94 -6.26 17.76
CA GLU A 110 -57.50 -7.47 17.11
C GLU A 110 -57.74 -8.59 18.13
N GLN A 111 -56.81 -8.77 19.08
CA GLN A 111 -56.97 -9.73 20.18
C GLN A 111 -58.10 -9.33 21.14
N ALA A 112 -58.19 -8.05 21.52
CA ALA A 112 -59.23 -7.55 22.42
C ALA A 112 -60.64 -7.68 21.81
N ALA A 113 -60.75 -7.61 20.48
CA ALA A 113 -62.01 -7.75 19.75
C ALA A 113 -62.47 -9.22 19.58
N ALA A 114 -61.61 -10.19 19.89
CA ALA A 114 -62.00 -11.60 19.85
C ALA A 114 -63.06 -11.91 20.93
N PRO A 115 -63.96 -12.89 20.70
CA PRO A 115 -64.97 -13.27 21.68
C PRO A 115 -64.36 -13.66 23.04
N GLY A 116 -65.10 -13.40 24.13
CA GLY A 116 -64.67 -13.74 25.49
C GLY A 116 -64.22 -12.52 26.29
N VAL A 117 -63.38 -12.75 27.31
CA VAL A 117 -62.83 -11.69 28.16
C VAL A 117 -61.66 -11.02 27.43
N PRO A 118 -61.71 -9.71 27.11
CA PRO A 118 -60.66 -9.07 26.32
C PRO A 118 -59.24 -9.25 26.89
N LEU A 119 -59.10 -9.13 28.22
CA LEU A 119 -57.82 -9.34 28.91
C LEU A 119 -57.32 -10.79 28.88
N ALA A 120 -58.20 -11.77 28.67
CA ALA A 120 -57.80 -13.16 28.47
C ALA A 120 -57.35 -13.44 27.03
N ASN A 121 -57.65 -12.54 26.08
CA ASN A 121 -57.29 -12.67 24.67
C ASN A 121 -56.00 -11.91 24.32
N MET A 122 -55.73 -10.79 24.99
CA MET A 122 -54.58 -9.94 24.73
C MET A 122 -53.28 -10.54 25.27
N ALA A 123 -52.32 -10.81 24.39
CA ALA A 123 -51.01 -11.34 24.75
C ALA A 123 -49.88 -10.36 24.42
N MET A 124 -48.97 -10.22 25.37
CA MET A 124 -47.69 -9.54 25.16
C MET A 124 -46.69 -10.49 24.53
N GLN A 125 -46.14 -10.09 23.39
CA GLN A 125 -45.20 -10.90 22.63
C GLN A 125 -43.76 -10.61 23.05
N GLY A 126 -42.97 -11.65 23.28
CA GLY A 126 -41.61 -11.55 23.79
C GLY A 126 -40.66 -10.79 22.87
N HIS A 127 -40.85 -10.87 21.55
CA HIS A 127 -40.00 -10.13 20.60
C HIS A 127 -40.20 -8.61 20.67
N TRP A 128 -41.36 -8.11 21.12
CA TRP A 128 -41.56 -6.66 21.30
C TRP A 128 -40.65 -6.06 22.37
N LEU A 129 -40.27 -6.89 23.35
CA LEU A 129 -39.39 -6.51 24.45
C LEU A 129 -37.92 -6.45 24.02
N CYS A 130 -37.56 -7.10 22.91
CA CYS A 130 -36.21 -7.04 22.37
C CYS A 130 -35.94 -5.64 21.77
N ARG A 131 -34.95 -4.93 22.31
CA ARG A 131 -34.56 -3.56 21.88
C ARG A 131 -34.22 -3.47 20.39
N GLY A 132 -33.78 -4.58 19.78
CA GLY A 132 -33.48 -4.63 18.36
C GLY A 132 -34.70 -4.55 17.46
N VAL A 133 -35.86 -4.96 17.95
CA VAL A 133 -37.13 -4.99 17.20
C VAL A 133 -37.80 -3.63 17.35
N ASP A 134 -38.07 -2.98 16.21
CA ASP A 134 -38.68 -1.65 16.17
C ASP A 134 -40.10 -1.65 15.57
N ILE A 135 -40.48 -2.70 14.85
CA ILE A 135 -41.78 -2.81 14.18
C ILE A 135 -42.45 -4.16 14.47
N CYS A 136 -43.76 -4.19 14.36
CA CYS A 136 -44.51 -5.42 14.16
C CYS A 136 -44.47 -5.77 12.67
N ILE A 137 -43.99 -6.96 12.31
CA ILE A 137 -43.92 -7.40 10.90
C ILE A 137 -45.29 -7.75 10.35
N THR A 138 -46.19 -8.29 11.19
CA THR A 138 -47.55 -8.65 10.79
C THR A 138 -48.36 -7.44 10.33
N HIS A 139 -48.33 -6.36 11.12
CA HIS A 139 -49.11 -5.15 10.84
C HIS A 139 -48.29 -4.04 10.17
N GLN A 140 -46.98 -4.23 10.04
CA GLN A 140 -46.04 -3.26 9.48
C GLN A 140 -46.14 -1.91 10.19
N GLN A 141 -46.28 -1.90 11.52
CA GLN A 141 -46.40 -0.68 12.31
C GLN A 141 -45.27 -0.59 13.34
N PRO A 142 -44.76 0.61 13.67
CA PRO A 142 -43.80 0.79 14.76
C PRO A 142 -44.34 0.24 16.08
N LEU A 143 -43.46 -0.40 16.86
CA LEU A 143 -43.78 -0.76 18.23
C LEU A 143 -43.79 0.51 19.08
N VAL A 144 -44.93 0.83 19.67
CA VAL A 144 -45.11 2.03 20.48
C VAL A 144 -44.90 1.71 21.96
N PRO A 145 -44.40 2.65 22.78
CA PRO A 145 -44.43 2.53 24.23
C PRO A 145 -45.88 2.37 24.71
N LEU A 146 -46.17 1.28 25.42
CA LEU A 146 -47.48 1.03 26.02
C LEU A 146 -47.52 1.53 27.47
N TRP A 147 -46.46 1.28 28.24
CA TRP A 147 -46.26 1.81 29.59
C TRP A 147 -44.77 1.89 29.94
N THR A 148 -44.45 2.59 31.03
CA THR A 148 -43.10 2.63 31.62
C THR A 148 -43.18 2.36 33.10
N GLU A 149 -42.46 1.34 33.57
CA GLU A 149 -42.44 0.96 34.99
C GLU A 149 -41.05 0.41 35.37
N GLY A 150 -40.47 0.96 36.45
CA GLY A 150 -39.13 0.60 36.92
C GLY A 150 -39.13 -0.63 37.83
N ASN A 151 -40.21 -0.86 38.57
CA ASN A 151 -40.33 -2.03 39.44
C ASN A 151 -40.65 -3.29 38.59
N PRO A 152 -39.81 -4.34 38.61
CA PRO A 152 -40.02 -5.50 37.76
C PRO A 152 -41.36 -6.22 38.00
N VAL A 153 -41.86 -6.28 39.24
CA VAL A 153 -43.12 -6.97 39.53
C VAL A 153 -44.31 -6.21 38.96
N ARG A 154 -44.34 -4.89 39.16
CA ARG A 154 -45.40 -4.05 38.59
C ARG A 154 -45.30 -3.96 37.07
N ARG A 155 -44.09 -3.97 36.51
CA ARG A 155 -43.88 -3.86 35.07
C ARG A 155 -44.46 -5.05 34.31
N GLU A 156 -44.31 -6.25 34.85
CA GLU A 156 -44.78 -7.49 34.22
C GLU A 156 -46.22 -7.87 34.62
N ASP A 157 -46.91 -7.03 35.41
CA ASP A 157 -48.35 -7.18 35.68
C ASP A 157 -49.17 -6.70 34.47
N MET A 158 -49.15 -7.51 33.41
CA MET A 158 -49.72 -7.17 32.11
C MET A 158 -51.20 -6.82 32.21
N GLY A 159 -51.98 -7.55 33.03
CA GLY A 159 -53.40 -7.30 33.21
C GLY A 159 -53.70 -5.92 33.79
N ALA A 160 -52.89 -5.46 34.75
CA ALA A 160 -53.04 -4.15 35.35
C ALA A 160 -52.74 -3.00 34.35
N HIS A 161 -51.79 -3.20 33.44
CA HIS A 161 -51.44 -2.18 32.42
C HIS A 161 -52.33 -2.21 31.19
N LEU A 162 -52.79 -3.38 30.74
CA LEU A 162 -53.62 -3.50 29.55
C LEU A 162 -55.07 -3.06 29.81
N ARG A 163 -55.59 -3.27 31.02
CA ARG A 163 -56.96 -2.87 31.39
C ARG A 163 -57.26 -1.39 31.15
N PRO A 164 -56.44 -0.41 31.59
CA PRO A 164 -56.69 1.00 31.32
C PRO A 164 -56.49 1.38 29.85
N LEU A 165 -55.75 0.61 29.06
CA LEU A 165 -55.55 0.87 27.63
C LEU A 165 -56.75 0.46 26.77
N LEU A 166 -57.54 -0.54 27.22
CA LEU A 166 -58.66 -1.12 26.48
C LEU A 166 -59.61 -0.11 25.82
N PRO A 167 -60.11 0.94 26.52
CA PRO A 167 -61.08 1.87 25.93
C PRO A 167 -60.52 2.65 24.74
N ASP A 168 -59.22 2.93 24.75
CA ASP A 168 -58.56 3.80 23.79
C ASP A 168 -57.85 3.05 22.66
N LEU A 169 -57.65 1.73 22.76
CA LEU A 169 -56.88 0.90 21.81
C LEU A 169 -57.25 1.16 20.34
N THR A 170 -58.53 1.18 20.00
CA THR A 170 -59.00 1.39 18.63
C THR A 170 -58.61 2.77 18.11
N SER A 171 -58.76 3.81 18.95
CA SER A 171 -58.42 5.19 18.59
C SER A 171 -56.90 5.38 18.45
N MET A 172 -56.12 4.74 19.30
CA MET A 172 -54.65 4.78 19.25
C MET A 172 -54.12 4.04 18.02
N THR A 173 -54.74 2.90 17.68
CA THR A 173 -54.39 2.11 16.49
C THR A 173 -54.59 2.93 15.21
N ALA A 174 -55.70 3.68 15.10
CA ALA A 174 -55.99 4.50 13.93
C ALA A 174 -54.99 5.64 13.69
N LYS A 175 -54.24 6.06 14.72
CA LYS A 175 -53.20 7.11 14.63
C LYS A 175 -51.83 6.57 14.23
N THR A 176 -51.66 5.25 14.13
CA THR A 176 -50.36 4.63 13.86
C THR A 176 -50.20 4.34 12.37
N GLU A 177 -49.21 4.95 11.74
CA GLU A 177 -48.92 4.76 10.31
C GLU A 177 -48.17 3.45 10.05
N CYS A 178 -48.42 2.86 8.89
CA CYS A 178 -47.68 1.70 8.42
C CYS A 178 -46.30 2.11 7.87
N VAL A 179 -45.31 1.25 8.07
CA VAL A 179 -43.91 1.44 7.71
C VAL A 179 -43.40 0.15 7.07
N ALA A 180 -42.79 0.26 5.88
CA ALA A 180 -42.30 -0.90 5.13
C ALA A 180 -41.25 -1.71 5.91
N VAL A 181 -41.40 -3.03 5.96
CA VAL A 181 -40.47 -3.97 6.61
C VAL A 181 -39.11 -3.94 5.91
N SER A 182 -38.04 -3.69 6.67
CA SER A 182 -36.66 -3.69 6.13
C SER A 182 -36.05 -5.10 6.13
N ALA A 183 -34.95 -5.28 5.40
CA ALA A 183 -34.20 -6.54 5.42
C ALA A 183 -33.67 -6.87 6.83
N TYR A 184 -33.30 -5.86 7.62
CA TYR A 184 -32.92 -6.02 9.02
C TYR A 184 -34.08 -6.54 9.87
N ASP A 185 -35.29 -5.98 9.70
CA ASP A 185 -36.46 -6.42 10.45
C ASP A 185 -36.77 -7.90 10.16
N ALA A 186 -36.78 -8.27 8.88
CA ALA A 186 -37.03 -9.65 8.45
C ALA A 186 -35.93 -10.62 8.93
N TRP A 187 -34.66 -10.19 8.94
CA TRP A 187 -33.55 -10.97 9.47
C TRP A 187 -33.71 -11.24 10.96
N LEU A 188 -33.94 -10.20 11.77
CA LEU A 188 -34.03 -10.35 13.21
C LEU A 188 -35.25 -11.21 13.59
N ASP A 189 -36.35 -11.10 12.87
CA ASP A 189 -37.54 -11.92 13.09
C ASP A 189 -37.31 -13.41 12.87
N LYS A 190 -36.69 -13.77 11.73
CA LYS A 190 -36.31 -15.16 11.42
C LYS A 190 -35.28 -15.68 12.40
N ARG A 191 -34.31 -14.84 12.79
CA ARG A 191 -33.27 -15.22 13.72
C ARG A 191 -33.86 -15.50 15.11
N LEU A 192 -34.75 -14.67 15.62
CA LEU A 192 -35.40 -14.90 16.91
C LEU A 192 -36.42 -16.05 16.85
N SER A 193 -37.17 -16.20 15.76
CA SER A 193 -38.27 -17.16 15.68
C SER A 193 -37.83 -18.57 15.29
N GLU A 194 -36.87 -18.67 14.38
CA GLU A 194 -36.49 -19.92 13.73
C GLU A 194 -35.01 -20.27 13.95
N ASN A 195 -34.24 -19.41 14.64
CA ASN A 195 -32.79 -19.53 14.78
C ASN A 195 -32.07 -19.65 13.42
N GLN A 196 -32.62 -18.99 12.40
CA GLN A 196 -32.07 -19.00 11.04
C GLN A 196 -31.34 -17.69 10.74
N ASP A 197 -30.12 -17.82 10.26
CA ASP A 197 -29.33 -16.71 9.71
C ASP A 197 -28.48 -17.21 8.54
N LEU A 198 -28.78 -16.72 7.34
CA LEU A 198 -28.06 -17.06 6.10
C LEU A 198 -26.97 -16.04 5.76
N THR A 199 -26.81 -15.01 6.57
CA THR A 199 -25.83 -13.94 6.38
C THR A 199 -24.52 -14.27 7.09
N TRP A 200 -23.52 -13.39 6.94
CA TRP A 200 -22.29 -13.48 7.73
C TRP A 200 -22.54 -13.37 9.24
N LEU A 201 -23.62 -12.70 9.67
CA LEU A 201 -23.95 -12.51 11.10
C LEU A 201 -24.25 -13.80 11.84
N ARG A 202 -24.45 -14.95 11.16
CA ARG A 202 -24.67 -16.25 11.81
C ARG A 202 -23.54 -16.64 12.77
N THR A 203 -22.32 -16.14 12.54
CA THR A 203 -21.15 -16.41 13.41
C THR A 203 -21.05 -15.43 14.58
N GLN A 204 -21.86 -14.36 14.56
CA GLN A 204 -21.88 -13.31 15.56
C GLN A 204 -23.07 -13.49 16.49
N THR A 205 -23.02 -12.95 17.71
CA THR A 205 -24.22 -12.89 18.56
C THR A 205 -25.23 -11.87 18.02
N SER A 206 -26.53 -12.14 18.15
CA SER A 206 -27.62 -11.22 17.82
C SER A 206 -27.41 -9.86 18.46
N PHE A 207 -27.01 -9.83 19.74
CA PHE A 207 -26.71 -8.59 20.45
C PHE A 207 -25.63 -7.76 19.74
N ALA A 208 -24.48 -8.37 19.43
CA ALA A 208 -23.41 -7.68 18.71
C ALA A 208 -23.86 -7.25 17.31
N GLY A 209 -24.56 -8.14 16.58
CA GLY A 209 -25.08 -7.84 15.24
C GLY A 209 -26.00 -6.62 15.22
N MET A 210 -27.00 -6.56 16.10
CA MET A 210 -27.92 -5.42 16.18
C MET A 210 -27.20 -4.12 16.59
N THR A 211 -26.30 -4.20 17.58
CA THR A 211 -25.54 -3.03 18.05
C THR A 211 -24.61 -2.48 16.96
N MET A 212 -23.93 -3.35 16.22
CA MET A 212 -23.04 -2.93 15.14
C MET A 212 -23.81 -2.44 13.91
N CYS A 213 -24.97 -3.02 13.60
CA CYS A 213 -25.86 -2.51 12.55
C CYS A 213 -26.32 -1.07 12.87
N LEU A 214 -26.70 -0.80 14.12
CA LEU A 214 -27.02 0.56 14.56
C LEU A 214 -25.80 1.48 14.42
N ALA A 215 -24.65 1.11 15.00
CA ALA A 215 -23.47 1.97 15.04
C ALA A 215 -22.91 2.32 13.66
N LEU A 216 -22.73 1.33 12.78
CA LEU A 216 -22.28 1.55 11.40
C LEU A 216 -23.33 2.37 10.62
N GLY A 217 -24.61 2.06 10.81
CA GLY A 217 -25.70 2.76 10.15
C GLY A 217 -25.76 4.25 10.51
N GLU A 218 -25.55 4.60 11.78
CA GLU A 218 -25.48 6.00 12.22
C GLU A 218 -24.32 6.74 11.55
N ASP A 219 -23.16 6.10 11.43
CA ASP A 219 -22.00 6.67 10.72
C ASP A 219 -22.29 6.86 9.23
N ILE A 220 -22.92 5.88 8.57
CA ILE A 220 -23.35 5.98 7.16
C ILE A 220 -24.32 7.14 6.96
N LEU A 221 -25.35 7.25 7.80
CA LEU A 221 -26.37 8.29 7.66
C LEU A 221 -25.81 9.68 7.92
N ARG A 222 -24.98 9.85 8.95
CA ARG A 222 -24.30 11.13 9.22
C ARG A 222 -23.40 11.54 8.06
N HIS A 223 -22.68 10.60 7.48
CA HIS A 223 -21.84 10.85 6.31
C HIS A 223 -22.64 11.19 5.05
N GLN A 224 -23.94 10.88 5.02
CA GLN A 224 -24.89 11.33 3.99
C GLN A 224 -25.63 12.63 4.36
N SER A 225 -25.23 13.28 5.45
CA SER A 225 -25.91 14.47 6.02
C SER A 225 -27.38 14.22 6.39
N LEU A 226 -27.73 12.97 6.70
CA LEU A 226 -29.05 12.58 7.18
C LEU A 226 -29.03 12.45 8.70
N THR A 227 -30.08 12.96 9.36
CA THR A 227 -30.25 12.77 10.81
C THR A 227 -30.54 11.28 11.07
N PRO A 228 -29.70 10.58 11.86
CA PRO A 228 -29.94 9.17 12.15
C PRO A 228 -31.19 8.98 12.99
N ASN A 229 -32.06 8.06 12.52
CA ASN A 229 -33.09 7.42 13.34
C ASN A 229 -32.63 5.97 13.54
N ASP A 230 -32.70 5.44 14.77
CA ASP A 230 -32.31 4.08 15.13
C ASP A 230 -32.72 3.03 14.09
N ARG A 231 -33.97 3.08 13.62
CA ARG A 231 -34.48 2.10 12.64
C ARG A 231 -33.78 2.22 11.29
N ALA A 232 -33.67 3.45 10.78
CA ALA A 232 -33.01 3.72 9.50
C ALA A 232 -31.52 3.35 9.56
N ALA A 233 -30.87 3.64 10.69
CA ALA A 233 -29.48 3.27 10.94
C ALA A 233 -29.32 1.73 10.96
N LYS A 234 -30.10 1.00 11.75
CA LYS A 234 -30.06 -0.48 11.76
C LYS A 234 -30.24 -1.06 10.37
N ALA A 235 -31.20 -0.55 9.58
CA ALA A 235 -31.41 -1.02 8.21
C ALA A 235 -30.21 -0.73 7.29
N ALA A 236 -29.64 0.47 7.35
CA ALA A 236 -28.48 0.86 6.55
C ALA A 236 -27.23 0.04 6.93
N GLY A 237 -26.93 -0.10 8.23
CA GLY A 237 -25.79 -0.88 8.69
C GLY A 237 -25.95 -2.37 8.41
N PHE A 238 -27.16 -2.92 8.53
CA PHE A 238 -27.43 -4.32 8.16
C PHE A 238 -27.21 -4.58 6.67
N GLY A 239 -27.61 -3.65 5.80
CA GLY A 239 -27.36 -3.76 4.36
C GLY A 239 -25.89 -3.96 4.00
N VAL A 240 -24.97 -3.47 4.84
CA VAL A 240 -23.53 -3.70 4.70
C VAL A 240 -23.07 -4.96 5.44
N ILE A 241 -23.37 -5.05 6.74
CA ILE A 241 -22.81 -6.10 7.61
C ILE A 241 -23.28 -7.51 7.20
N SER A 242 -24.51 -7.64 6.70
CA SER A 242 -25.03 -8.92 6.22
C SER A 242 -24.18 -9.54 5.10
N SER A 243 -23.49 -8.71 4.30
CA SER A 243 -22.61 -9.13 3.21
C SER A 243 -21.23 -9.57 3.68
N GLY A 244 -20.86 -9.30 4.94
CA GLY A 244 -19.64 -9.78 5.57
C GLY A 244 -18.46 -8.80 5.60
N PRO A 245 -17.26 -9.27 6.01
CA PRO A 245 -16.12 -8.43 6.38
C PRO A 245 -15.65 -7.49 5.27
N ASP A 246 -15.65 -7.94 4.01
CA ASP A 246 -15.15 -7.12 2.90
C ASP A 246 -16.07 -5.94 2.58
N ALA A 247 -17.39 -6.13 2.73
CA ALA A 247 -18.34 -5.03 2.62
C ALA A 247 -18.15 -4.01 3.75
N ILE A 248 -17.91 -4.47 4.98
CA ILE A 248 -17.62 -3.60 6.12
C ILE A 248 -16.34 -2.78 5.84
N ARG A 249 -15.25 -3.42 5.41
CA ARG A 249 -13.99 -2.76 5.04
C ARG A 249 -14.21 -1.72 3.94
N ALA A 250 -14.91 -2.08 2.86
CA ALA A 250 -15.19 -1.18 1.76
C ALA A 250 -16.02 0.03 2.19
N THR A 251 -17.02 -0.15 3.06
CA THR A 251 -17.81 0.95 3.61
C THR A 251 -16.95 1.84 4.50
N VAL A 252 -16.19 1.29 5.45
CA VAL A 252 -15.27 2.06 6.30
C VAL A 252 -14.30 2.88 5.44
N ARG A 253 -13.71 2.27 4.40
CA ARG A 253 -12.86 2.94 3.42
C ARG A 253 -13.57 4.10 2.73
N SER A 254 -14.83 3.93 2.34
CA SER A 254 -15.62 4.98 1.69
C SER A 254 -15.95 6.15 2.62
N LEU A 255 -16.19 5.87 3.91
CA LEU A 255 -16.45 6.89 4.93
C LEU A 255 -15.19 7.73 5.19
N LEU A 256 -14.01 7.09 5.20
CA LEU A 256 -12.74 7.78 5.43
C LEU A 256 -12.25 8.62 4.23
N ARG A 257 -12.61 8.25 2.99
CA ARG A 257 -12.10 8.90 1.76
C ARG A 257 -12.71 10.28 1.45
N ARG A 258 -13.85 10.63 2.04
CA ARG A 258 -14.54 11.91 1.79
C ARG A 258 -14.09 13.04 2.71
N ASP A 259 -13.26 12.74 3.71
CA ASP A 259 -12.61 13.74 4.54
C ASP A 259 -11.28 14.19 3.92
N ASP A 260 -11.04 15.49 4.00
CA ASP A 260 -9.99 16.30 3.34
C ASP A 260 -8.53 15.99 3.74
N GLY A 261 -8.26 14.77 4.23
CA GLY A 261 -6.91 14.33 4.60
C GLY A 261 -6.42 14.87 5.95
N THR A 262 -7.28 15.48 6.77
CA THR A 262 -6.94 16.03 8.10
C THR A 262 -7.38 15.16 9.28
N LEU A 263 -7.67 13.87 9.05
CA LEU A 263 -8.17 12.97 10.09
C LEU A 263 -7.11 12.66 11.16
N THR A 264 -7.28 13.26 12.33
CA THR A 264 -6.83 12.67 13.61
C THR A 264 -7.85 11.63 14.05
N ILE A 265 -7.44 10.64 14.87
CA ILE A 265 -8.34 9.61 15.43
C ILE A 265 -9.60 10.25 16.05
N SER A 266 -9.44 11.43 16.68
CA SER A 266 -10.52 12.21 17.31
C SER A 266 -11.52 12.86 16.35
N LYS A 267 -11.19 12.99 15.06
CA LYS A 267 -12.05 13.60 14.02
C LYS A 267 -12.63 12.56 13.06
N SER A 268 -12.49 11.27 13.37
CA SER A 268 -12.97 10.20 12.51
C SER A 268 -14.47 10.32 12.21
N PRO A 269 -14.92 10.10 10.95
CA PRO A 269 -16.33 10.00 10.61
C PRO A 269 -16.99 8.76 11.25
N LEU A 270 -16.20 7.84 11.81
CA LEU A 270 -16.61 6.60 12.47
C LEU A 270 -16.98 6.83 13.95
N LYS A 271 -17.74 7.87 14.25
CA LYS A 271 -18.00 8.31 15.64
C LYS A 271 -18.78 7.26 16.44
N SER A 272 -19.83 6.67 15.87
CA SER A 272 -20.68 5.70 16.57
C SER A 272 -20.02 4.34 16.68
N LEU A 273 -19.30 3.90 15.64
CA LEU A 273 -18.47 2.70 15.72
C LEU A 273 -17.39 2.81 16.78
N SER A 274 -16.67 3.94 16.81
CA SER A 274 -15.61 4.16 17.80
C SER A 274 -16.16 4.19 19.21
N TYR A 275 -17.25 4.94 19.46
CA TYR A 275 -17.92 4.96 20.76
C TYR A 275 -18.34 3.54 21.20
N THR A 276 -18.95 2.78 20.28
CA THR A 276 -19.45 1.43 20.58
C THR A 276 -18.32 0.48 20.97
N LEU A 277 -17.22 0.48 20.21
CA LEU A 277 -16.13 -0.48 20.39
C LEU A 277 -15.12 -0.10 21.48
N VAL A 278 -15.01 1.20 21.80
CA VAL A 278 -14.02 1.73 22.75
C VAL A 278 -14.64 2.11 24.08
N GLU A 279 -15.78 2.80 24.08
CA GLU A 279 -16.38 3.34 25.30
C GLU A 279 -17.50 2.43 25.83
N ALA A 280 -18.43 2.00 24.96
CA ALA A 280 -19.57 1.21 25.40
C ALA A 280 -19.22 -0.25 25.69
N TYR A 281 -18.32 -0.83 24.90
CA TYR A 281 -17.93 -2.25 25.00
C TYR A 281 -16.42 -2.48 24.79
N PRO A 282 -15.52 -1.89 25.61
CA PRO A 282 -14.08 -2.05 25.45
C PRO A 282 -13.62 -3.52 25.48
N ASP A 283 -14.03 -4.28 26.50
CA ASP A 283 -13.49 -5.63 26.79
C ASP A 283 -14.43 -6.78 26.40
N SER A 284 -15.49 -6.49 25.64
CA SER A 284 -16.47 -7.51 25.28
C SER A 284 -16.00 -8.34 24.08
N MET A 285 -15.66 -9.61 24.31
CA MET A 285 -15.26 -10.55 23.26
C MET A 285 -16.28 -10.70 22.12
N LYS A 286 -17.56 -10.38 22.37
CA LYS A 286 -18.63 -10.43 21.35
C LYS A 286 -18.43 -9.46 20.18
N PHE A 287 -17.53 -8.50 20.33
CA PHE A 287 -17.22 -7.50 19.32
C PHE A 287 -15.80 -7.67 18.73
N ASP A 288 -15.06 -8.72 19.10
CA ASP A 288 -13.65 -8.88 18.68
C ASP A 288 -13.49 -8.95 17.17
N ASP A 289 -14.32 -9.76 16.49
CA ASP A 289 -14.31 -9.87 15.04
C ASP A 289 -14.55 -8.50 14.36
N PHE A 290 -15.53 -7.75 14.84
CA PHE A 290 -15.82 -6.41 14.33
C PHE A 290 -14.66 -5.44 14.61
N ARG A 291 -14.07 -5.47 15.83
CA ARG A 291 -12.91 -4.65 16.16
C ARG A 291 -11.74 -4.97 15.25
N GLN A 292 -11.47 -6.24 14.99
CA GLN A 292 -10.36 -6.66 14.16
C GLN A 292 -10.55 -6.21 12.70
N ILE A 293 -11.74 -6.44 12.13
CA ILE A 293 -12.06 -6.02 10.76
C ILE A 293 -11.87 -4.50 10.58
N ILE A 294 -12.41 -3.72 11.51
CA ILE A 294 -12.35 -2.25 11.44
C ILE A 294 -10.92 -1.78 11.73
N ARG A 295 -10.23 -2.36 12.73
CA ARG A 295 -8.83 -2.04 13.04
C ARG A 295 -7.92 -2.28 11.85
N ASP A 296 -8.01 -3.45 11.22
CA ASP A 296 -7.21 -3.79 10.06
C ASP A 296 -7.39 -2.76 8.95
N GLU A 297 -8.64 -2.34 8.68
CA GLU A 297 -8.90 -1.30 7.67
C GLU A 297 -8.36 0.07 8.10
N LEU A 298 -8.57 0.49 9.36
CA LEU A 298 -8.06 1.77 9.88
C LEU A 298 -6.54 1.85 9.83
N MET A 299 -5.84 0.74 10.10
CA MET A 299 -4.39 0.66 9.97
C MET A 299 -3.92 0.88 8.54
N THR A 300 -4.73 0.60 7.52
CA THR A 300 -4.36 0.92 6.13
C THR A 300 -4.37 2.42 5.82
N PHE A 301 -5.12 3.20 6.60
CA PHE A 301 -5.26 4.64 6.42
C PHE A 301 -4.37 5.46 7.34
N TRP A 302 -4.17 5.01 8.58
CA TRP A 302 -3.44 5.76 9.59
C TRP A 302 -2.11 5.09 9.96
N PRO A 303 -0.99 5.84 9.89
CA PRO A 303 0.33 5.37 10.33
C PRO A 303 0.44 5.36 11.85
N ILE A 304 -0.22 4.41 12.51
CA ILE A 304 -0.25 4.34 13.97
C ILE A 304 1.10 3.81 14.48
N ALA A 305 1.68 4.47 15.49
CA ALA A 305 2.96 4.04 16.03
C ALA A 305 2.80 2.77 16.90
N PRO A 306 3.85 1.94 16.99
CA PRO A 306 3.88 0.87 17.99
C PRO A 306 3.72 1.47 19.40
N GLY A 307 2.87 0.86 20.23
CA GLY A 307 2.54 1.35 21.57
C GLY A 307 1.34 2.30 21.63
N ASP A 308 0.89 2.87 20.51
CA ASP A 308 -0.33 3.67 20.47
C ASP A 308 -1.58 2.77 20.54
N THR A 309 -2.69 3.33 21.04
CA THR A 309 -3.96 2.60 21.16
C THR A 309 -4.88 2.89 19.98
N LEU A 310 -5.32 1.85 19.27
CA LEU A 310 -6.36 1.90 18.22
C LEU A 310 -7.55 1.01 18.58
N LEU A 311 -8.72 1.64 18.69
CA LEU A 311 -9.98 0.98 19.10
C LEU A 311 -9.80 0.17 20.40
N GLY A 312 -9.18 0.77 21.42
CA GLY A 312 -8.99 0.18 22.75
C GLY A 312 -7.88 -0.89 22.84
N GLN A 313 -7.17 -1.20 21.74
CA GLN A 313 -6.06 -2.15 21.75
C GLN A 313 -4.75 -1.49 21.34
N VAL A 314 -3.66 -1.89 21.98
CA VAL A 314 -2.31 -1.40 21.68
C VAL A 314 -1.85 -1.98 20.34
N VAL A 315 -1.33 -1.13 19.47
CA VAL A 315 -0.70 -1.54 18.22
C VAL A 315 0.71 -2.05 18.52
N GLU A 316 0.96 -3.33 18.31
CA GLU A 316 2.29 -3.94 18.55
C GLU A 316 3.29 -3.58 17.45
N THR A 317 2.84 -3.59 16.19
CA THR A 317 3.69 -3.35 15.02
C THR A 317 3.08 -2.32 14.08
N ARG A 318 3.90 -1.39 13.59
CA ARG A 318 3.51 -0.43 12.56
C ARG A 318 3.36 -1.14 11.22
N ARG A 319 2.19 -1.06 10.59
CA ARG A 319 1.95 -1.61 9.24
C ARG A 319 2.27 -0.64 8.12
N PHE A 320 2.09 0.66 8.34
CA PHE A 320 2.31 1.68 7.32
C PHE A 320 3.12 2.85 7.88
N HIS A 321 4.02 3.36 7.05
CA HIS A 321 4.76 4.58 7.29
C HIS A 321 4.17 5.75 6.53
N THR A 322 4.07 6.91 7.18
CA THR A 322 4.16 8.18 6.45
C THR A 322 5.61 8.61 6.29
N ILE A 323 5.86 9.53 5.35
CA ILE A 323 7.15 10.20 5.20
C ILE A 323 7.63 10.78 6.55
N ALA A 324 6.73 11.34 7.36
CA ALA A 324 7.09 11.87 8.68
C ALA A 324 7.58 10.78 9.65
N SER A 325 6.82 9.68 9.77
CA SER A 325 7.20 8.57 10.66
C SER A 325 8.47 7.83 10.20
N ALA A 326 8.67 7.67 8.89
CA ALA A 326 9.85 7.01 8.36
C ALA A 326 11.10 7.91 8.46
N ALA A 327 10.93 9.24 8.38
CA ALA A 327 11.99 10.21 8.60
C ALA A 327 12.49 10.17 10.05
N GLU A 328 11.58 10.03 11.02
CA GLU A 328 11.94 9.87 12.42
C GLU A 328 12.69 8.57 12.69
N GLU A 329 12.24 7.46 12.08
CA GLU A 329 12.90 6.15 12.22
C GLU A 329 14.29 6.10 11.56
N THR A 330 14.44 6.71 10.38
CA THR A 330 15.73 6.74 9.66
C THR A 330 16.66 7.86 10.12
N GLY A 331 16.18 8.80 10.95
CA GLY A 331 16.91 10.01 11.33
C GLY A 331 17.13 11.01 10.17
N LEU A 332 16.48 10.82 9.03
CA LEU A 332 16.61 11.69 7.86
C LEU A 332 15.61 12.86 7.86
N HIS A 333 15.98 13.95 7.19
CA HIS A 333 15.05 15.04 6.96
C HIS A 333 13.91 14.62 6.01
N LYS A 334 12.66 14.96 6.34
CA LYS A 334 11.43 14.54 5.61
C LYS A 334 11.51 14.76 4.09
N GLY A 335 11.99 15.93 3.66
CA GLY A 335 12.10 16.26 2.23
C GLY A 335 13.10 15.39 1.49
N LEU A 336 14.21 15.00 2.15
CA LEU A 336 15.22 14.13 1.56
C LEU A 336 14.69 12.69 1.41
N LEU A 337 14.03 12.18 2.45
CA LEU A 337 13.43 10.86 2.41
C LEU A 337 12.32 10.76 1.35
N GLN A 338 11.53 11.83 1.18
CA GLN A 338 10.54 11.90 0.10
C GLN A 338 11.17 11.77 -1.30
N ASP A 339 12.28 12.46 -1.55
CA ASP A 339 13.00 12.38 -2.82
C ASP A 339 13.58 10.97 -3.06
N ILE A 340 14.07 10.31 -2.01
CA ILE A 340 14.56 8.93 -2.07
C ILE A 340 13.43 7.96 -2.44
N LEU A 341 12.34 7.98 -1.67
CA LEU A 341 11.22 7.07 -1.87
C LEU A 341 10.55 7.28 -3.24
N THR A 342 10.48 8.52 -3.73
CA THR A 342 9.93 8.82 -5.06
C THR A 342 10.81 8.25 -6.18
N ALA A 343 12.14 8.40 -6.09
CA ALA A 343 13.04 7.86 -7.11
C ALA A 343 13.14 6.33 -7.09
N GLU A 344 12.94 5.71 -5.93
CA GLU A 344 12.83 4.25 -5.83
C GLU A 344 11.48 3.70 -6.30
N GLY A 345 10.53 4.56 -6.66
CA GLY A 345 9.24 4.17 -7.20
C GLY A 345 8.24 3.72 -6.12
N VAL A 346 8.48 4.06 -4.85
CA VAL A 346 7.57 3.76 -3.73
C VAL A 346 6.27 4.55 -3.86
N PHE A 347 6.36 5.77 -4.40
CA PHE A 347 5.20 6.60 -4.69
C PHE A 347 5.07 6.79 -6.20
N ASP A 348 3.88 6.50 -6.74
CA ASP A 348 3.54 6.81 -8.12
C ASP A 348 3.35 8.33 -8.29
N PRO A 349 4.16 9.01 -9.13
CA PRO A 349 4.02 10.44 -9.37
C PRO A 349 2.66 10.83 -9.97
N THR A 350 1.93 9.90 -10.61
CA THR A 350 0.61 10.15 -11.22
C THR A 350 -0.55 10.04 -10.22
N GLN A 351 -0.37 9.30 -9.11
CA GLN A 351 -1.38 9.17 -8.05
C GLN A 351 -1.31 10.29 -6.99
N CYS A 352 -0.40 11.25 -7.18
CA CYS A 352 -0.07 12.32 -6.24
C CYS A 352 -1.20 13.34 -5.95
N GLN A 353 -2.38 13.22 -6.56
CA GLN A 353 -3.49 14.18 -6.42
C GLN A 353 -4.61 13.77 -5.46
N GLN A 354 -4.53 12.61 -4.81
CA GLN A 354 -5.55 12.17 -3.84
C GLN A 354 -5.00 12.27 -2.40
N THR A 355 -5.33 13.34 -1.68
CA THR A 355 -4.98 13.53 -0.26
C THR A 355 -5.75 12.51 0.59
N PRO A 356 -5.06 11.55 1.24
CA PRO A 356 -4.62 11.62 2.65
C PRO A 356 -3.07 11.50 2.78
N PRO A 357 -2.44 11.44 3.98
CA PRO A 357 -0.97 11.43 4.04
C PRO A 357 -0.40 10.23 3.27
N ARG A 358 0.62 10.48 2.44
CA ARG A 358 1.28 9.43 1.64
C ARG A 358 1.81 8.34 2.55
N THR A 359 1.13 7.20 2.59
CA THR A 359 1.53 6.01 3.32
C THR A 359 2.17 4.98 2.40
N PHE A 360 3.09 4.19 2.93
CA PHE A 360 3.67 3.02 2.26
C PHE A 360 3.87 1.89 3.28
N ASP A 361 3.93 0.66 2.78
CA ASP A 361 4.04 -0.54 3.62
C ASP A 361 5.34 -0.52 4.44
N ALA A 362 5.23 -0.69 5.76
CA ALA A 362 6.39 -0.64 6.64
C ALA A 362 7.24 -1.92 6.55
N GLU A 363 6.61 -3.08 6.41
CA GLU A 363 7.31 -4.37 6.37
C GLU A 363 8.04 -4.55 5.03
N ALA A 364 7.38 -4.23 3.92
CA ALA A 364 7.96 -4.36 2.58
C ALA A 364 9.19 -3.48 2.38
N TYR A 365 9.24 -2.32 3.06
CA TYR A 365 10.35 -1.36 2.96
C TYR A 365 11.24 -1.33 4.20
N ALA A 366 11.03 -2.19 5.21
CA ALA A 366 11.81 -2.20 6.45
C ALA A 366 13.30 -2.38 6.19
N ALA A 367 13.67 -3.41 5.40
CA ALA A 367 15.06 -3.67 5.03
C ALA A 367 15.67 -2.50 4.22
N PHE A 368 14.88 -1.85 3.38
CA PHE A 368 15.33 -0.69 2.62
C PHE A 368 15.60 0.51 3.53
N LEU A 369 14.69 0.83 4.46
CA LEU A 369 14.83 1.94 5.40
C LEU A 369 16.01 1.73 6.36
N ALA A 370 16.22 0.49 6.84
CA ALA A 370 17.33 0.15 7.73
C ALA A 370 18.71 0.32 7.07
N GLU A 371 18.79 0.20 5.75
CA GLU A 371 20.04 0.34 4.99
C GLU A 371 20.47 1.81 4.80
N ILE A 372 19.51 2.74 4.75
CA ILE A 372 19.76 4.15 4.40
C ILE A 372 20.76 4.83 5.36
N PRO A 373 20.67 4.69 6.70
CA PRO A 373 21.62 5.31 7.63
C PRO A 373 23.07 4.82 7.47
N HIS A 374 23.28 3.66 6.86
CA HIS A 374 24.61 3.04 6.70
C HIS A 374 25.30 3.37 5.37
N LEU A 375 24.64 4.14 4.49
CA LEU A 375 25.19 4.53 3.20
C LEU A 375 26.31 5.56 3.33
N VAL A 376 27.31 5.43 2.47
CA VAL A 376 28.55 6.23 2.50
C VAL A 376 28.70 7.09 1.24
N LEU A 377 29.63 8.04 1.30
CA LEU A 377 30.00 8.89 0.17
C LEU A 377 30.79 8.10 -0.88
N GLY A 378 30.79 8.60 -2.12
CA GLY A 378 31.65 8.03 -3.17
C GLY A 378 33.14 8.07 -2.82
N SER A 379 33.59 9.09 -2.07
CA SER A 379 34.97 9.19 -1.56
C SER A 379 35.35 8.04 -0.64
N ASP A 380 34.42 7.58 0.20
CA ASP A 380 34.66 6.47 1.12
C ASP A 380 34.75 5.15 0.35
N ILE A 381 33.95 4.99 -0.71
CA ILE A 381 34.04 3.85 -1.63
C ILE A 381 35.38 3.82 -2.37
N MET A 382 35.85 4.97 -2.87
CA MET A 382 37.15 5.07 -3.51
C MET A 382 38.29 4.66 -2.56
N THR A 383 38.19 5.10 -1.30
CA THR A 383 39.16 4.76 -0.25
C THR A 383 39.12 3.26 0.10
N GLU A 384 37.92 2.70 0.30
CA GLU A 384 37.75 1.28 0.61
C GLU A 384 38.23 0.39 -0.55
N LEU A 385 37.94 0.76 -1.79
CA LEU A 385 38.35 0.02 -2.97
C LEU A 385 39.85 0.21 -3.30
N GLY A 386 40.45 1.31 -2.86
CA GLY A 386 41.79 1.76 -3.28
C GLY A 386 41.83 2.06 -4.78
N ALA A 387 40.84 2.79 -5.29
CA ALA A 387 40.72 3.20 -6.69
C ALA A 387 40.92 4.72 -6.82
N THR A 388 41.45 5.17 -7.97
CA THR A 388 41.51 6.61 -8.28
C THR A 388 40.13 7.13 -8.71
N GLU A 389 39.91 8.45 -8.65
CA GLU A 389 38.66 9.09 -9.11
C GLU A 389 38.29 8.68 -10.55
N THR A 390 39.27 8.69 -11.44
CA THR A 390 39.09 8.27 -12.84
C THR A 390 38.76 6.78 -13.03
N GLU A 391 39.22 5.92 -12.11
CA GLU A 391 38.89 4.49 -12.11
C GLU A 391 37.48 4.27 -11.56
N PHE A 392 37.12 4.97 -10.49
CA PHE A 392 35.78 4.95 -9.92
C PHE A 392 34.73 5.43 -10.92
N GLU A 393 34.96 6.54 -11.62
CA GLU A 393 34.09 7.01 -12.69
C GLU A 393 33.92 5.96 -13.81
N ALA A 394 35.00 5.28 -14.20
CA ALA A 394 34.94 4.24 -15.22
C ALA A 394 34.15 3.00 -14.75
N LEU A 395 34.32 2.60 -13.50
CA LEU A 395 33.55 1.51 -12.87
C LEU A 395 32.05 1.85 -12.80
N CYS A 396 31.72 3.11 -12.50
CA CYS A 396 30.34 3.58 -12.47
C CYS A 396 29.73 3.66 -13.88
N ALA A 397 30.48 4.20 -14.85
CA ALA A 397 30.02 4.38 -16.23
C ALA A 397 29.70 3.06 -16.93
N GLU A 398 30.44 1.99 -16.60
CA GLU A 398 30.17 0.64 -17.12
C GLU A 398 29.24 -0.19 -16.21
N GLY A 399 28.75 0.37 -15.11
CA GLY A 399 27.78 -0.26 -14.23
C GLY A 399 28.33 -1.42 -13.39
N VAL A 400 29.65 -1.48 -13.18
CA VAL A 400 30.32 -2.43 -12.27
C VAL A 400 30.03 -2.06 -10.82
N LEU A 401 30.13 -0.77 -10.50
CA LEU A 401 29.63 -0.20 -9.26
C LEU A 401 28.39 0.62 -9.57
N ARG A 402 27.32 0.38 -8.84
CA ARG A 402 26.06 1.12 -8.99
C ARG A 402 25.72 1.75 -7.64
N PRO A 403 25.27 3.02 -7.62
CA PRO A 403 24.77 3.59 -6.39
C PRO A 403 23.54 2.80 -5.93
N TYR A 404 23.43 2.61 -4.62
CA TYR A 404 22.29 1.92 -4.01
C TYR A 404 21.00 2.75 -4.14
N LEU A 405 21.11 4.08 -3.97
CA LEU A 405 19.99 5.00 -4.21
C LEU A 405 20.08 5.60 -5.62
N LYS A 406 18.97 5.62 -6.35
CA LYS A 406 18.88 6.20 -7.70
C LYS A 406 19.07 7.73 -7.71
N THR A 407 18.70 8.42 -6.64
CA THR A 407 18.72 9.90 -6.58
C THR A 407 20.12 10.46 -6.43
N ALA A 408 20.55 11.33 -7.36
CA ALA A 408 21.84 12.03 -7.29
C ALA A 408 21.91 13.17 -6.25
N LYS A 409 20.77 13.62 -5.71
CA LYS A 409 20.73 14.64 -4.64
C LYS A 409 21.28 14.13 -3.31
N VAL A 410 21.27 12.81 -3.09
CA VAL A 410 21.82 12.19 -1.88
C VAL A 410 23.26 11.80 -2.18
N LEU A 411 24.21 12.43 -1.48
CA LEU A 411 25.63 12.12 -1.65
C LEU A 411 25.98 10.76 -1.03
N ASN A 412 25.39 10.45 0.14
CA ASN A 412 25.51 9.17 0.84
C ASN A 412 24.59 8.13 0.20
N ARG A 413 24.99 7.58 -0.94
CA ARG A 413 24.15 6.66 -1.74
C ARG A 413 24.80 5.32 -2.03
N TRP A 414 25.95 5.03 -1.43
CA TRP A 414 26.72 3.84 -1.74
C TRP A 414 26.76 2.87 -0.57
N ARG A 415 26.72 1.57 -0.85
CA ARG A 415 26.95 0.53 0.14
C ARG A 415 28.44 0.24 0.24
N ARG A 416 29.00 0.32 1.45
CA ARG A 416 30.39 -0.07 1.70
C ARG A 416 30.64 -1.54 1.34
N ALA A 417 29.66 -2.40 1.60
CA ALA A 417 29.71 -3.83 1.29
C ALA A 417 30.00 -4.11 -0.19
N ASP A 418 29.47 -3.32 -1.13
CA ASP A 418 29.69 -3.52 -2.57
C ASP A 418 31.16 -3.28 -2.96
N ALA A 419 31.78 -2.27 -2.34
CA ALA A 419 33.21 -1.97 -2.53
C ALA A 419 34.09 -3.08 -1.96
N THR A 420 33.78 -3.54 -0.74
CA THR A 420 34.50 -4.63 -0.07
C THR A 420 34.39 -5.93 -0.87
N ALA A 421 33.18 -6.29 -1.32
CA ALA A 421 32.95 -7.51 -2.11
C ALA A 421 33.70 -7.47 -3.44
N LEU A 422 33.70 -6.34 -4.14
CA LEU A 422 34.47 -6.18 -5.38
C LEU A 422 35.98 -6.31 -5.13
N ARG A 423 36.49 -5.65 -4.07
CA ARG A 423 37.91 -5.73 -3.69
C ARG A 423 38.33 -7.16 -3.36
N GLU A 424 37.56 -7.86 -2.53
CA GLU A 424 37.86 -9.24 -2.12
C GLU A 424 37.81 -10.21 -3.31
N THR A 425 36.79 -10.07 -4.16
CA THR A 425 36.64 -10.90 -5.36
C THR A 425 37.85 -10.73 -6.29
N LEU A 426 38.31 -9.51 -6.51
CA LEU A 426 39.47 -9.24 -7.34
C LEU A 426 40.78 -9.67 -6.68
N THR A 427 40.96 -9.39 -5.39
CA THR A 427 42.20 -9.70 -4.65
C THR A 427 42.43 -11.21 -4.51
N SER A 428 41.36 -11.99 -4.31
CA SER A 428 41.44 -13.45 -4.18
C SER A 428 41.97 -14.16 -5.45
N ARG A 429 41.90 -13.50 -6.60
CA ARG A 429 42.33 -14.04 -7.91
C ARG A 429 43.71 -13.55 -8.35
N LEU A 430 44.36 -12.67 -7.59
CA LEU A 430 45.66 -12.11 -7.95
C LEU A 430 46.78 -13.15 -7.80
N ARG A 431 47.63 -13.27 -8.82
CA ARG A 431 48.81 -14.14 -8.80
C ARG A 431 50.03 -13.37 -8.27
N LYS A 432 51.00 -14.08 -7.68
CA LYS A 432 52.31 -13.52 -7.33
C LYS A 432 53.09 -13.17 -8.61
N LYS A 433 53.73 -12.01 -8.62
CA LYS A 433 54.43 -11.42 -9.77
C LYS A 433 55.48 -12.38 -10.35
N GLN A 434 55.40 -12.64 -11.66
CA GLN A 434 56.52 -13.19 -12.43
C GLN A 434 57.27 -12.02 -13.08
N VAL A 435 58.57 -11.94 -12.83
CA VAL A 435 59.43 -10.84 -13.30
C VAL A 435 59.50 -10.88 -14.84
N SER A 436 59.32 -9.71 -15.47
CA SER A 436 59.66 -9.38 -16.87
C SER A 436 58.56 -9.38 -17.96
N ARG A 437 57.41 -8.74 -17.74
CA ARG A 437 56.57 -8.25 -18.86
C ARG A 437 55.93 -6.89 -18.58
N SER A 438 55.64 -6.11 -19.64
CA SER A 438 55.00 -4.80 -19.56
C SER A 438 53.56 -4.95 -19.07
N ALA A 439 53.33 -4.67 -17.79
CA ALA A 439 52.04 -4.83 -17.13
C ALA A 439 51.40 -3.45 -16.89
N ASP A 440 50.22 -3.25 -17.46
CA ASP A 440 49.47 -1.99 -17.39
C ASP A 440 48.32 -2.07 -16.39
N THR A 441 47.81 -0.92 -15.93
CA THR A 441 46.57 -0.88 -15.14
C THR A 441 45.37 -1.28 -16.01
N LEU A 442 44.27 -1.69 -15.40
CA LEU A 442 43.04 -2.03 -16.12
C LEU A 442 42.53 -0.85 -16.95
N LEU A 443 42.60 0.37 -16.43
CA LEU A 443 42.13 1.56 -17.14
C LEU A 443 43.04 1.95 -18.32
N MET A 444 44.37 1.82 -18.17
CA MET A 444 45.31 2.02 -19.28
C MET A 444 45.10 0.97 -20.37
N THR A 445 44.90 -0.29 -19.99
CA THR A 445 44.60 -1.40 -20.90
C THR A 445 43.30 -1.15 -21.65
N ARG A 446 42.22 -0.77 -20.95
CA ARG A 446 40.94 -0.36 -21.56
C ARG A 446 41.16 0.71 -22.64
N ARG A 447 41.93 1.77 -22.33
CA ARG A 447 42.19 2.87 -23.27
C ARG A 447 43.06 2.45 -24.45
N ALA A 448 44.11 1.68 -24.19
CA ALA A 448 45.07 1.26 -25.21
C ALA A 448 44.46 0.24 -26.18
N LEU A 449 43.66 -0.70 -25.68
CA LEU A 449 43.15 -1.84 -26.45
C LEU A 449 41.68 -1.72 -26.86
N GLY A 450 40.93 -0.76 -26.31
CA GLY A 450 39.52 -0.56 -26.65
C GLY A 450 38.62 -1.66 -26.10
N VAL A 451 38.88 -2.15 -24.89
CA VAL A 451 38.10 -3.22 -24.24
C VAL A 451 37.33 -2.64 -23.07
N ARG A 452 36.06 -3.04 -22.89
CA ARG A 452 35.26 -2.65 -21.73
C ARG A 452 35.89 -3.16 -20.42
N LEU A 453 35.90 -2.33 -19.39
CA LEU A 453 36.39 -2.65 -18.05
C LEU A 453 35.61 -3.83 -17.43
N THR A 454 34.30 -3.90 -17.66
CA THR A 454 33.44 -5.04 -17.28
C THR A 454 33.99 -6.38 -17.79
N ALA A 455 34.48 -6.41 -19.02
CA ALA A 455 35.06 -7.60 -19.64
C ALA A 455 36.36 -8.04 -18.98
N LEU A 456 37.22 -7.08 -18.68
CA LEU A 456 38.51 -7.32 -18.04
C LEU A 456 38.29 -7.86 -16.63
N ILE A 457 37.37 -7.26 -15.88
CA ILE A 457 36.99 -7.71 -14.53
C ILE A 457 36.41 -9.13 -14.58
N ALA A 458 35.45 -9.41 -15.47
CA ALA A 458 34.88 -10.74 -15.64
C ALA A 458 35.95 -11.79 -16.02
N ALA A 459 36.86 -11.45 -16.94
CA ALA A 459 37.93 -12.36 -17.33
C ALA A 459 38.91 -12.67 -16.19
N ILE A 460 39.16 -11.71 -15.29
CA ILE A 460 39.95 -11.95 -14.07
C ILE A 460 39.19 -12.85 -13.08
N GLN A 461 37.89 -12.59 -12.90
CA GLN A 461 37.03 -13.38 -12.01
C GLN A 461 36.91 -14.85 -12.46
N ASP A 462 36.80 -15.07 -13.78
CA ASP A 462 36.73 -16.38 -14.42
C ASP A 462 38.10 -17.09 -14.50
N GLY A 463 39.19 -16.40 -14.14
CA GLY A 463 40.56 -16.90 -14.26
C GLY A 463 41.10 -17.01 -15.70
N ARG A 464 40.38 -16.44 -16.67
CA ARG A 464 40.77 -16.36 -18.09
C ARG A 464 41.87 -15.32 -18.35
N LEU A 465 41.99 -14.33 -17.48
CA LEU A 465 43.03 -13.31 -17.53
C LEU A 465 43.86 -13.34 -16.24
N ALA A 466 45.17 -13.48 -16.37
CA ALA A 466 46.08 -13.39 -15.24
C ALA A 466 46.23 -11.93 -14.82
N ALA A 467 45.87 -11.64 -13.56
CA ALA A 467 46.09 -10.35 -12.94
C ALA A 467 47.10 -10.47 -11.77
N PHE A 468 47.90 -9.43 -11.61
CA PHE A 468 48.96 -9.36 -10.62
C PHE A 468 48.79 -8.12 -9.76
N ARG A 469 49.26 -8.19 -8.52
CA ARG A 469 49.35 -7.02 -7.64
C ARG A 469 50.70 -6.32 -7.84
N HIS A 470 50.71 -5.00 -7.94
CA HIS A 470 51.92 -4.20 -7.86
C HIS A 470 52.42 -4.14 -6.40
N ASP A 471 53.73 -4.25 -6.19
CA ASP A 471 54.31 -4.45 -4.84
C ASP A 471 54.15 -3.22 -3.93
N ASP A 472 54.19 -2.00 -4.50
CA ASP A 472 54.13 -0.72 -3.75
C ASP A 472 52.74 -0.05 -3.74
N GLN A 473 51.69 -0.75 -4.18
CA GLN A 473 50.34 -0.19 -4.24
C GLN A 473 49.32 -1.18 -3.68
N GLU A 474 48.23 -0.66 -3.11
CA GLU A 474 47.12 -1.46 -2.61
C GLU A 474 45.80 -1.13 -3.31
N GLY A 475 44.82 -2.04 -3.20
CA GLY A 475 43.49 -1.88 -3.77
C GLY A 475 43.40 -2.10 -5.27
N PHE A 476 42.31 -1.61 -5.85
CA PHE A 476 42.00 -1.77 -7.27
C PHE A 476 43.06 -1.15 -8.18
N HIS A 477 43.61 0.00 -7.79
CA HIS A 477 44.65 0.67 -8.55
C HIS A 477 45.93 -0.16 -8.64
N ALA A 478 46.18 -1.09 -7.71
CA ALA A 478 47.36 -1.96 -7.73
C ALA A 478 47.27 -3.13 -8.73
N ILE A 479 46.10 -3.36 -9.32
CA ILE A 479 45.88 -4.48 -10.24
C ILE A 479 46.57 -4.19 -11.58
N ARG A 480 47.35 -5.17 -12.05
CA ARG A 480 48.07 -5.12 -13.32
C ARG A 480 47.73 -6.33 -14.17
N VAL A 481 47.61 -6.11 -15.48
CA VAL A 481 47.38 -7.17 -16.47
C VAL A 481 48.42 -7.06 -17.58
N ASP A 482 48.82 -8.20 -18.12
CA ASP A 482 49.75 -8.26 -19.24
C ASP A 482 49.03 -7.86 -20.53
N ARG A 483 49.62 -6.95 -21.28
CA ARG A 483 49.05 -6.47 -22.55
C ARG A 483 48.84 -7.61 -23.55
N MET A 484 49.77 -8.55 -23.67
CA MET A 484 49.68 -9.67 -24.61
C MET A 484 48.56 -10.64 -24.23
N ASP A 485 48.36 -10.88 -22.94
CA ASP A 485 47.28 -11.74 -22.44
C ASP A 485 45.92 -11.11 -22.74
N VAL A 486 45.82 -9.77 -22.64
CA VAL A 486 44.59 -9.05 -23.01
C VAL A 486 44.38 -9.04 -24.53
N GLU A 487 45.44 -8.87 -25.34
CA GLU A 487 45.34 -8.97 -26.81
C GLU A 487 44.94 -10.38 -27.26
N ALA A 488 45.38 -11.42 -26.56
CA ALA A 488 44.92 -12.80 -26.78
C ALA A 488 43.47 -12.99 -26.36
N LEU A 489 43.07 -12.42 -25.21
CA LEU A 489 41.69 -12.45 -24.72
C LEU A 489 40.72 -11.79 -25.71
N ILE A 490 41.08 -10.64 -26.29
CA ILE A 490 40.27 -9.91 -27.28
C ILE A 490 39.87 -10.80 -28.45
N LYS A 491 40.76 -11.68 -28.93
CA LYS A 491 40.47 -12.61 -30.04
C LYS A 491 39.40 -13.64 -29.71
N THR A 492 39.15 -13.87 -28.42
CA THR A 492 38.17 -14.83 -27.91
C THR A 492 36.89 -14.18 -27.39
N LEU A 493 36.87 -12.85 -27.27
CA LEU A 493 35.72 -12.11 -26.77
C LEU A 493 34.74 -11.77 -27.91
N PRO A 494 33.43 -11.74 -27.63
CA PRO A 494 32.45 -11.33 -28.62
C PRO A 494 32.55 -9.81 -28.92
N PRO A 495 32.12 -9.36 -30.12
CA PRO A 495 32.38 -7.99 -30.60
C PRO A 495 31.75 -6.88 -29.76
N ASP A 496 30.63 -7.16 -29.10
CA ASP A 496 29.85 -6.25 -28.24
C ASP A 496 30.60 -5.77 -26.98
N VAL A 497 31.66 -6.50 -26.61
CA VAL A 497 32.51 -6.26 -25.45
C VAL A 497 33.69 -5.32 -25.80
N LEU A 498 33.93 -5.09 -27.09
CA LEU A 498 34.88 -4.11 -27.57
C LEU A 498 34.22 -2.73 -27.61
N ILE A 499 35.00 -1.70 -27.32
CA ILE A 499 34.59 -0.31 -27.52
C ILE A 499 34.86 -0.04 -29.00
N ASP A 500 33.84 0.41 -29.74
CA ASP A 500 33.98 0.83 -31.15
C ASP A 500 35.20 1.73 -31.28
N ARG A 501 36.28 1.16 -31.83
CA ARG A 501 37.35 1.96 -32.37
C ARG A 501 36.79 2.49 -33.69
N PRO A 502 36.83 3.80 -33.96
CA PRO A 502 36.56 4.26 -35.31
C PRO A 502 37.54 3.53 -36.24
N GLU A 503 37.01 2.63 -37.08
CA GLU A 503 37.79 1.72 -37.93
C GLU A 503 38.55 2.45 -39.04
N THR A 504 38.29 3.74 -39.24
CA THR A 504 39.11 4.59 -40.08
C THR A 504 40.25 5.18 -39.25
N LYS A 505 41.51 4.95 -39.66
CA LYS A 505 42.69 5.70 -39.17
C LYS A 505 42.54 7.18 -39.57
N VAL A 506 41.64 7.90 -38.93
CA VAL A 506 41.46 9.32 -39.18
C VAL A 506 42.51 10.07 -38.37
N ILE A 507 43.40 10.77 -39.05
CA ILE A 507 44.40 11.63 -38.40
C ILE A 507 43.94 13.08 -38.51
N SER A 508 44.24 13.90 -37.51
CA SER A 508 43.90 15.32 -37.59
C SER A 508 44.73 16.02 -38.68
N ALA A 509 44.14 17.03 -39.33
CA ALA A 509 44.83 17.81 -40.37
C ALA A 509 46.14 18.45 -39.87
N SER A 510 46.21 18.79 -38.57
CA SER A 510 47.43 19.25 -37.89
C SER A 510 48.51 18.17 -37.82
N VAL A 511 48.15 16.93 -37.45
CA VAL A 511 49.09 15.81 -37.39
C VAL A 511 49.58 15.44 -38.79
N PHE A 512 48.68 15.39 -39.77
CA PHE A 512 49.05 15.16 -41.16
C PHE A 512 49.98 16.26 -41.70
N GLY A 513 49.70 17.53 -41.40
CA GLY A 513 50.56 18.66 -41.77
C GLY A 513 52.00 18.52 -41.29
N LYS A 514 52.21 18.02 -40.07
CA LYS A 514 53.54 17.68 -39.55
C LYS A 514 54.18 16.51 -40.30
N GLN A 515 53.41 15.46 -40.62
CA GLN A 515 53.90 14.29 -41.34
C GLN A 515 54.41 14.63 -42.75
N ILE A 516 53.73 15.54 -43.45
CA ILE A 516 54.15 16.04 -44.77
C ILE A 516 55.19 17.17 -44.67
N GLY A 517 55.72 17.44 -43.47
CA GLY A 517 56.87 18.33 -43.25
C GLY A 517 56.56 19.83 -43.27
N LEU A 518 55.32 20.26 -43.08
CA LEU A 518 55.00 21.69 -42.96
C LEU A 518 55.59 22.27 -41.68
N VAL A 519 56.19 23.46 -41.79
CA VAL A 519 56.74 24.20 -40.64
C VAL A 519 55.59 24.67 -39.74
N GLU A 520 54.49 25.14 -40.36
CA GLU A 520 53.30 25.56 -39.66
C GLU A 520 52.10 24.66 -40.04
N PRO A 521 51.74 23.68 -39.19
CA PRO A 521 50.63 22.76 -39.49
C PRO A 521 49.26 23.42 -39.66
N LYS A 522 49.12 24.69 -39.26
CA LYS A 522 47.91 25.50 -39.45
C LYS A 522 47.54 25.67 -40.92
N TYR A 523 48.51 25.64 -41.84
CA TYR A 523 48.24 25.73 -43.28
C TYR A 523 47.51 24.49 -43.80
N MET A 524 47.77 23.30 -43.27
CA MET A 524 47.00 22.09 -43.63
C MET A 524 45.57 22.16 -43.11
N VAL A 525 45.39 22.66 -41.87
CA VAL A 525 44.05 22.85 -41.30
C VAL A 525 43.25 23.86 -42.13
N ARG A 526 43.87 24.98 -42.52
CA ARG A 526 43.23 26.00 -43.38
C ARG A 526 42.90 25.45 -44.75
N LEU A 527 43.81 24.68 -45.39
CA LEU A 527 43.60 24.11 -46.72
C LEU A 527 42.36 23.18 -46.77
N VAL A 528 42.09 22.46 -45.68
CA VAL A 528 40.88 21.63 -45.54
C VAL A 528 39.66 22.51 -45.25
N ALA A 529 39.78 23.45 -44.32
CA ALA A 529 38.68 24.34 -43.94
C ALA A 529 38.17 25.21 -45.12
N THR A 530 39.05 25.58 -46.06
CA THR A 530 38.69 26.34 -47.27
C THR A 530 38.27 25.44 -48.45
N GLY A 531 38.18 24.12 -48.25
CA GLY A 531 37.67 23.17 -49.25
C GLY A 531 38.65 22.83 -50.38
N HIS A 532 39.94 23.19 -50.26
CA HIS A 532 40.93 22.85 -51.28
C HIS A 532 41.44 21.42 -51.17
N SER A 533 41.38 20.83 -49.96
CA SER A 533 41.58 19.41 -49.69
C SER A 533 40.33 18.87 -48.99
N PRO A 534 39.86 17.66 -49.31
CA PRO A 534 38.75 17.04 -48.59
C PRO A 534 39.16 16.72 -47.15
N GLY A 535 38.17 16.70 -46.25
CA GLY A 535 38.31 16.34 -44.84
C GLY A 535 37.00 16.56 -44.10
N THR A 536 36.84 15.91 -42.95
CA THR A 536 35.60 15.92 -42.16
C THR A 536 35.79 16.65 -40.84
N GLU A 537 34.86 17.55 -40.48
CA GLU A 537 34.86 18.20 -39.16
C GLU A 537 34.35 17.21 -38.12
N ILE A 538 35.17 16.89 -37.12
CA ILE A 538 34.80 16.02 -36.01
C ILE A 538 35.00 16.75 -34.68
N THR A 539 34.13 16.47 -33.72
CA THR A 539 34.33 16.93 -32.33
C THR A 539 35.17 15.90 -31.61
N ASN A 540 36.34 16.31 -31.09
CA ASN A 540 37.18 15.42 -30.30
C ASN A 540 36.43 14.96 -29.04
N SER A 541 36.25 13.66 -28.87
CA SER A 541 35.45 13.08 -27.78
C SER A 541 36.01 13.41 -26.39
N VAL A 542 37.32 13.63 -26.28
CA VAL A 542 38.06 13.92 -25.03
C VAL A 542 38.14 15.42 -24.76
N THR A 543 38.51 16.25 -25.75
CA THR A 543 38.72 17.70 -25.53
C THR A 543 37.51 18.56 -25.87
N LYS A 544 36.46 17.97 -26.46
CA LYS A 544 35.24 18.64 -26.95
C LYS A 544 35.48 19.77 -27.97
N ARG A 545 36.72 19.90 -28.50
CA ARG A 545 37.06 20.87 -29.54
C ARG A 545 36.76 20.31 -30.92
N LYS A 546 36.25 21.17 -31.80
CA LYS A 546 36.08 20.88 -33.23
C LYS A 546 37.45 20.84 -33.91
N GLN A 547 37.72 19.78 -34.68
CA GLN A 547 38.94 19.62 -35.44
C GLN A 547 38.66 18.96 -36.78
N TRP A 548 39.46 19.30 -37.80
CA TRP A 548 39.40 18.65 -39.11
C TRP A 548 40.21 17.35 -39.10
N SER A 549 39.59 16.28 -39.61
CA SER A 549 40.15 14.94 -39.65
C SER A 549 40.17 14.42 -41.08
N LEU A 550 41.25 13.73 -41.44
CA LEU A 550 41.52 13.20 -42.77
C LEU A 550 41.49 11.67 -42.75
N ALA A 551 40.62 11.08 -43.55
CA ALA A 551 40.63 9.66 -43.84
C ALA A 551 41.69 9.31 -44.91
N GLU A 552 41.92 8.03 -45.15
CA GLU A 552 42.91 7.56 -46.14
C GLU A 552 42.61 8.07 -47.56
N ASP A 553 41.33 8.11 -47.94
CA ASP A 553 40.88 8.68 -49.22
C ASP A 553 41.14 10.19 -49.31
N ASP A 554 40.98 10.92 -48.19
CA ASP A 554 41.25 12.36 -48.14
C ASP A 554 42.75 12.66 -48.32
N ILE A 555 43.60 11.84 -47.71
CA ILE A 555 45.06 11.90 -47.85
C ILE A 555 45.47 11.59 -49.29
N ALA A 556 44.85 10.57 -49.90
CA ALA A 556 45.09 10.23 -51.30
C ALA A 556 44.67 11.37 -52.24
N ALA A 557 43.54 12.04 -51.97
CA ALA A 557 43.09 13.20 -52.72
C ALA A 557 44.06 14.39 -52.59
N PHE A 558 44.60 14.64 -51.39
CA PHE A 558 45.65 15.64 -51.19
C PHE A 558 46.87 15.32 -52.07
N HIS A 559 47.39 14.10 -52.03
CA HIS A 559 48.58 13.71 -52.80
C HIS A 559 48.38 13.73 -54.32
N LYS A 560 47.15 13.64 -54.82
CA LYS A 560 46.85 13.78 -56.27
C LYS A 560 47.06 15.21 -56.76
N ARG A 561 46.81 16.21 -55.91
CA ARG A 561 46.75 17.62 -56.30
C ARG A 561 47.92 18.44 -55.75
N PHE A 562 48.38 18.13 -54.54
CA PHE A 562 49.36 18.91 -53.82
C PHE A 562 50.59 18.10 -53.44
N THR A 563 51.68 18.80 -53.22
CA THR A 563 52.94 18.26 -52.71
C THR A 563 53.61 19.25 -51.77
N THR A 564 54.64 18.80 -51.06
CA THR A 564 55.47 19.65 -50.20
C THR A 564 56.95 19.39 -50.52
N THR A 565 57.83 20.32 -50.14
CA THR A 565 59.28 20.13 -50.32
C THR A 565 59.81 18.88 -49.61
N ALA A 566 59.20 18.50 -48.49
CA ALA A 566 59.54 17.27 -47.77
C ALA A 566 59.10 16.00 -48.51
N LEU A 567 57.91 16.00 -49.12
CA LEU A 567 57.43 14.88 -49.92
C LEU A 567 58.25 14.69 -51.20
N LEU A 568 58.58 15.80 -51.87
CA LEU A 568 59.45 15.79 -53.05
C LEU A 568 60.86 15.30 -52.73
N ALA A 569 61.46 15.79 -51.64
CA ALA A 569 62.77 15.34 -51.18
C ALA A 569 62.80 13.84 -50.89
N ARG A 570 61.74 13.31 -50.24
CA ARG A 570 61.59 11.89 -49.98
C ARG A 570 61.45 11.07 -51.26
N LYS A 571 60.72 11.57 -52.26
CA LYS A 571 60.52 10.89 -53.54
C LYS A 571 61.77 10.90 -54.42
N ALA A 572 62.56 11.97 -54.39
CA ALA A 572 63.77 12.14 -55.18
C ALA A 572 65.03 11.61 -54.48
N GLY A 573 64.96 11.20 -53.21
CA GLY A 573 66.11 10.69 -52.45
C GLY A 573 67.16 11.74 -52.10
N VAL A 574 66.81 13.03 -52.15
CA VAL A 574 67.72 14.16 -51.90
C VAL A 574 67.36 14.91 -50.62
N HIS A 575 68.29 15.72 -50.11
CA HIS A 575 68.06 16.51 -48.91
C HIS A 575 67.02 17.62 -49.15
N ARG A 576 66.14 17.87 -48.16
CA ARG A 576 65.03 18.85 -48.26
C ARG A 576 65.48 20.26 -48.69
N ARG A 577 66.65 20.72 -48.22
CA ARG A 577 67.21 22.04 -48.58
C ARG A 577 67.51 22.16 -50.08
N THR A 578 67.89 21.06 -50.74
CA THR A 578 68.18 21.04 -52.19
C THR A 578 66.91 21.28 -53.00
N ILE A 579 65.82 20.60 -52.66
CA ILE A 579 64.51 20.82 -53.30
C ILE A 579 63.99 22.23 -53.01
N THR A 580 64.09 22.72 -51.77
CA THR A 580 63.67 24.10 -51.44
C THR A 580 64.45 25.13 -52.26
N SER A 581 65.76 24.96 -52.44
CA SER A 581 66.60 25.84 -53.26
C SER A 581 66.21 25.78 -54.73
N GLN A 582 65.87 24.61 -55.27
CA GLN A 582 65.42 24.45 -56.66
C GLN A 582 64.07 25.14 -56.88
N VAL A 583 63.10 24.92 -55.99
CA VAL A 583 61.78 25.58 -56.05
C VAL A 583 61.92 27.10 -55.98
N GLN A 584 62.83 27.63 -55.16
CA GLN A 584 63.13 29.06 -55.09
C GLN A 584 63.83 29.58 -56.36
N HIS A 585 64.79 28.84 -56.91
CA HIS A 585 65.50 29.23 -58.13
C HIS A 585 64.58 29.31 -59.36
N HIS A 586 63.62 28.37 -59.46
CA HIS A 586 62.60 28.37 -60.52
C HIS A 586 61.43 29.34 -60.26
N GLY A 587 61.45 30.07 -59.14
CA GLY A 587 60.45 31.09 -58.83
C GLY A 587 59.03 30.55 -58.64
N THR A 588 58.86 29.26 -58.32
CA THR A 588 57.54 28.65 -58.20
C THR A 588 56.90 29.06 -56.87
N PRO A 589 55.81 29.84 -56.88
CA PRO A 589 55.17 30.29 -55.65
C PRO A 589 54.49 29.11 -54.93
N PRO A 590 54.38 29.15 -53.59
CA PRO A 590 53.46 28.27 -52.88
C PRO A 590 52.04 28.42 -53.41
N PHE A 591 51.22 27.38 -53.22
CA PHE A 591 49.83 27.41 -53.64
C PHE A 591 49.11 28.60 -52.98
N SER A 592 48.45 29.42 -53.80
CA SER A 592 47.58 30.49 -53.35
C SER A 592 46.18 30.32 -53.90
N ALA A 593 45.19 30.72 -53.12
CA ALA A 593 43.80 30.77 -53.52
C ALA A 593 43.23 32.14 -53.14
N GLY A 594 43.00 33.00 -54.14
CA GLY A 594 42.69 34.42 -53.90
C GLY A 594 43.85 35.12 -53.18
N ASP A 595 43.54 35.78 -52.07
CA ASP A 595 44.52 36.52 -51.25
C ASP A 595 45.24 35.63 -50.20
N GLU A 596 44.92 34.34 -50.13
CA GLU A 596 45.53 33.43 -49.17
C GLU A 596 46.68 32.62 -49.78
N VAL A 597 47.85 32.68 -49.13
CA VAL A 597 49.04 31.88 -49.48
C VAL A 597 49.22 30.74 -48.49
N PHE A 598 49.34 29.51 -48.99
CA PHE A 598 49.57 28.30 -48.20
C PHE A 598 51.06 27.92 -48.24
N GLU A 599 51.84 28.50 -47.35
CA GLU A 599 53.29 28.30 -47.33
C GLU A 599 53.69 26.82 -47.17
N GLY A 600 54.63 26.38 -48.00
CA GLY A 600 55.16 25.01 -47.99
C GLY A 600 54.30 23.96 -48.70
N ILE A 601 53.14 24.34 -49.24
CA ILE A 601 52.27 23.51 -50.07
C ILE A 601 52.35 24.01 -51.51
N TYR A 602 52.54 23.11 -52.47
CA TYR A 602 52.67 23.42 -53.89
C TYR A 602 51.75 22.55 -54.72
N LEU A 603 51.27 23.06 -55.85
CA LEU A 603 50.54 22.24 -56.82
C LEU A 603 51.49 21.24 -57.47
N LEU A 604 51.05 19.99 -57.58
CA LEU A 604 51.86 18.93 -58.15
C LEU A 604 52.15 19.19 -59.65
N SER A 605 51.26 19.89 -60.37
CA SER A 605 51.47 20.32 -61.76
C SER A 605 52.66 21.26 -61.91
N ASP A 606 52.79 22.22 -61.00
CA ASP A 606 53.71 23.35 -61.14
C ASP A 606 55.14 22.92 -60.80
N VAL A 607 55.28 21.92 -59.93
CA VAL A 607 56.58 21.37 -59.53
C VAL A 607 57.02 20.18 -60.41
N ARG A 608 56.10 19.55 -61.16
CA ARG A 608 56.44 18.48 -62.11
C ARG A 608 57.36 18.96 -63.23
N GLU A 609 57.21 20.20 -63.68
CA GLU A 609 58.07 20.79 -64.70
C GLU A 609 59.50 21.03 -64.17
N ILE A 610 59.67 21.29 -62.87
CA ILE A 610 60.98 21.44 -62.22
C ILE A 610 61.73 20.10 -62.13
N MET A 611 61.01 18.98 -61.97
CA MET A 611 61.60 17.65 -61.82
C MET A 611 61.91 16.95 -63.15
N LYS A 612 61.50 17.51 -64.31
CA LYS A 612 61.83 16.98 -65.65
C LYS A 612 63.16 17.54 -66.20
N THR A 613 63.69 18.61 -65.63
CA THR A 613 64.85 19.34 -66.16
C THR A 613 66.17 18.90 -65.53
N ASN A 614 66.28 17.63 -65.15
CA ASN A 614 67.51 17.01 -64.64
C ASN A 614 67.89 15.79 -65.46
#